data_AF-A0A3M0IB69-F1
#
_entry.id   AF-A0A3M0IB69-F1
#
_cell.length_a   1.000
_cell.length_b   1.000
_cell.length_c   1.000
_cell.angle_alpha   90.00
_cell.angle_beta   90.00
_cell.angle_gamma   90.00
#
_symmetry.space_group_name_H-M   'P 1'
#
loop_
_entity.id
_entity.type
_entity.pdbx_description
1 polymer ?
#
loop_
_entity_poly.entity_id
_entity_poly.type
_entity_poly.pdbx_seq_one_letter_code
_entity_poly.pdbx_strand_id
1 'polypeptide(L)'
;MIEITVSLASIDTARRFARMLHTAADAEPHRGQARSWRRAAARLERFANPARSYRPRVRRPRHSEIDEEAVQRVVHGLRPYPVLSRAEARLACYRMTVAGHSTREIAGRVGIARRTVSRWRAEDPLIYEAVDR
;
A
#
# COMPACT_ATOMS: atom_id res chain seq x y z
N MET A 1 13.32 31.76 26.11
CA MET A 1 12.98 30.48 25.46
C MET A 1 13.93 29.45 26.02
N ILE A 2 13.43 28.43 26.73
CA ILE A 2 14.29 27.41 27.35
C ILE A 2 14.35 26.22 26.38
N GLU A 3 15.54 25.89 25.92
CA GLU A 3 15.78 24.68 25.12
C GLU A 3 16.26 23.56 26.05
N ILE A 4 15.58 22.41 25.99
CA ILE A 4 15.92 21.23 26.78
C ILE A 4 16.25 20.10 25.81
N THR A 5 17.48 19.62 25.86
CA THR A 5 17.93 18.44 25.11
C THR A 5 17.77 17.20 25.99
N VAL A 6 17.08 16.18 25.49
CA VAL A 6 16.84 14.93 26.22
C VAL A 6 17.43 13.77 25.42
N SER A 7 18.36 13.04 26.05
CA SER A 7 18.93 11.80 25.51
C SER A 7 18.11 10.60 25.98
N LEU A 8 17.70 9.75 25.05
CA LEU A 8 16.85 8.58 25.34
C LEU A 8 17.64 7.29 25.07
N ALA A 9 17.74 6.42 26.08
CA ALA A 9 18.61 5.25 26.04
C ALA A 9 18.05 4.08 25.21
N SER A 10 16.74 4.05 24.92
CA SER A 10 16.11 2.95 24.19
C SER A 10 14.86 3.36 23.41
N ILE A 11 14.48 2.51 22.44
CA ILE A 11 13.27 2.67 21.63
C ILE A 11 12.01 2.70 22.51
N ASP A 12 11.93 1.85 23.54
CA ASP A 12 10.75 1.82 24.41
C ASP A 12 10.68 3.05 25.32
N THR A 13 11.81 3.58 25.77
CA THR A 13 11.83 4.88 26.44
C THR A 13 11.35 6.00 25.52
N ALA A 14 11.71 5.98 24.23
CA ALA A 14 11.21 6.95 23.26
C ALA A 14 9.69 6.85 23.04
N ARG A 15 9.12 5.63 23.01
CA ARG A 15 7.65 5.44 22.92
C ARG A 15 6.92 5.94 24.16
N ARG A 16 7.46 5.65 25.35
CA ARG A 16 6.89 6.15 26.61
C ARG A 16 6.93 7.68 26.65
N PHE A 17 8.06 8.27 26.28
CA PHE A 17 8.22 9.72 26.24
C PHE A 17 7.30 10.39 25.20
N ALA A 18 7.12 9.79 24.01
CA ALA A 18 6.16 10.28 23.02
C ALA A 18 4.71 10.29 23.56
N ARG A 19 4.30 9.24 24.29
CA ARG A 19 2.99 9.20 24.95
C ARG A 19 2.85 10.30 26.01
N MET A 20 3.88 10.52 26.82
CA MET A 20 3.88 11.62 27.81
C MET A 20 3.73 12.99 27.14
N LEU A 21 4.40 13.22 26.00
CA LEU A 21 4.26 14.47 25.25
C LEU A 21 2.86 14.66 24.66
N HIS A 22 2.18 13.58 24.25
CA HIS A 22 0.78 13.64 23.83
C HIS A 22 -0.12 14.04 25.00
N THR A 23 0.01 13.36 26.15
CA THR A 23 -0.76 13.69 27.36
C THR A 23 -0.51 15.13 27.82
N ALA A 24 0.73 15.59 27.80
CA ALA A 24 1.07 16.98 28.12
C ALA A 24 0.42 17.95 27.12
N ALA A 25 0.43 17.64 25.83
CA ALA A 25 -0.16 18.52 24.80
C ALA A 25 -1.68 18.64 24.88
N ASP A 26 -2.35 17.63 25.44
CA ASP A 26 -3.80 17.65 25.62
C ASP A 26 -4.19 18.38 26.91
N ALA A 27 -3.30 18.43 27.90
CA ALA A 27 -3.44 19.23 29.11
C ALA A 27 -2.99 20.71 28.95
N GLU A 28 -2.34 21.06 27.84
CA GLU A 28 -1.75 22.38 27.61
C GLU A 28 -2.77 23.40 27.06
N PRO A 29 -3.10 24.47 27.81
CA PRO A 29 -4.02 25.50 27.35
C PRO A 29 -3.47 26.33 26.17
N HIS A 30 -2.14 26.49 26.06
CA HIS A 30 -1.54 27.25 24.96
C HIS A 30 -1.43 26.42 23.68
N ARG A 31 -2.28 26.74 22.69
CA ARG A 31 -2.34 26.04 21.38
C ARG A 31 -0.99 25.92 20.67
N GLY A 32 -0.14 26.95 20.74
CA GLY A 32 1.19 26.94 20.12
C GLY A 32 2.14 25.91 20.74
N GLN A 33 2.13 25.82 22.07
CA GLN A 33 2.95 24.91 22.85
C GLN A 33 2.44 23.47 22.72
N ALA A 34 1.13 23.27 22.80
CA ALA A 34 0.48 21.99 22.51
C ALA A 34 0.84 21.46 21.11
N ARG A 35 0.84 22.33 20.08
CA ARG A 35 1.26 21.96 18.72
C ARG A 35 2.74 21.57 18.65
N SER A 36 3.60 22.27 19.38
CA SER A 36 5.03 21.95 19.45
C SER A 36 5.25 20.55 20.05
N TRP A 37 4.58 20.26 21.18
CA TRP A 37 4.68 18.97 21.85
C TRP A 37 4.13 17.81 21.02
N ARG A 38 2.99 17.99 20.35
CA ARG A 38 2.46 16.99 19.40
C ARG A 38 3.45 16.71 18.26
N ARG A 39 4.13 17.74 17.75
CA ARG A 39 5.15 17.58 16.70
C ARG A 39 6.38 16.84 17.21
N ALA A 40 6.82 17.13 18.43
CA ALA A 40 7.93 16.42 19.06
C ALA A 40 7.61 14.94 19.30
N ALA A 41 6.41 14.64 19.81
CA ALA A 41 5.91 13.28 19.98
C ALA A 41 5.89 12.51 18.64
N ALA A 42 5.30 13.11 17.60
CA ALA A 42 5.24 12.50 16.28
C ALA A 42 6.60 12.24 15.64
N ARG A 43 7.64 13.05 15.95
CA ARG A 43 9.01 12.78 15.52
C ARG A 43 9.57 11.56 16.23
N LEU A 44 9.42 11.48 17.55
CA LEU A 44 9.88 10.34 18.36
C LEU A 44 9.22 9.03 17.95
N GLU A 45 7.92 9.04 17.65
CA GLU A 45 7.21 7.85 17.18
C GLU A 45 7.75 7.31 15.84
N ARG A 46 8.17 8.19 14.92
CA ARG A 46 8.79 7.78 13.66
C ARG A 46 10.14 7.08 13.88
N PHE A 47 10.94 7.58 14.82
CA PHE A 47 12.21 6.96 15.19
C PHE A 47 12.01 5.64 15.95
N ALA A 48 11.04 5.59 16.85
CA ALA A 48 10.79 4.43 17.70
C ALA A 48 9.99 3.30 17.00
N ASN A 49 9.52 3.54 15.78
CA ASN A 49 8.81 2.55 14.98
C ASN A 49 9.32 2.52 13.53
N PRO A 50 10.56 2.04 13.29
CA PRO A 50 11.09 1.90 11.94
C PRO A 50 10.28 0.91 11.11
N ALA A 51 9.56 -0.05 11.71
CA ALA A 51 8.69 -1.00 11.00
C ALA A 51 7.41 -0.36 10.41
N ARG A 52 6.92 0.76 10.95
CA ARG A 52 5.89 1.59 10.27
C ARG A 52 6.46 2.40 9.11
N SER A 53 7.75 2.72 9.17
CA SER A 53 8.47 3.45 8.11
C SER A 53 9.02 2.51 7.02
N TYR A 54 9.31 1.25 7.38
CA TYR A 54 9.68 0.13 6.53
C TYR A 54 8.52 -0.88 6.48
N ARG A 55 7.39 -0.43 5.94
CA ARG A 55 6.76 -1.28 4.94
C ARG A 55 7.63 -1.12 3.69
N PRO A 56 7.89 -2.15 2.87
CA PRO A 56 8.27 -1.90 1.50
C PRO A 56 7.13 -1.08 0.90
N ARG A 57 7.27 0.25 0.94
CA ARG A 57 6.61 1.13 0.02
C ARG A 57 7.24 0.75 -1.30
N VAL A 58 6.69 -0.28 -1.93
CA VAL A 58 6.71 -0.33 -3.38
C VAL A 58 6.06 1.00 -3.75
N ARG A 59 6.90 2.01 -3.98
CA ARG A 59 6.47 3.26 -4.56
C ARG A 59 5.85 2.80 -5.87
N ARG A 60 4.51 2.83 -5.95
CA ARG A 60 3.85 2.79 -7.25
C ARG A 60 4.56 3.83 -8.11
N PRO A 61 5.13 3.45 -9.26
CA PRO A 61 5.64 4.42 -10.21
C PRO A 61 4.56 5.46 -10.44
N ARG A 62 4.91 6.74 -10.30
CA ARG A 62 4.00 7.86 -10.58
C ARG A 62 4.02 8.16 -12.09
N HIS A 63 3.81 7.19 -12.98
CA HIS A 63 3.77 7.47 -14.41
C HIS A 63 2.71 6.63 -15.13
N SER A 64 2.22 7.20 -16.22
CA SER A 64 1.17 6.75 -17.15
C SER A 64 1.46 5.45 -17.91
N GLU A 65 2.46 4.67 -17.47
CA GLU A 65 2.96 3.49 -18.17
C GLU A 65 2.66 2.25 -17.33
N ILE A 66 2.01 1.28 -17.97
CA ILE A 66 1.65 -0.01 -17.37
C ILE A 66 2.94 -0.74 -16.97
N ASP A 67 3.03 -1.17 -15.72
CA ASP A 67 4.12 -2.05 -15.26
C ASP A 67 3.91 -3.47 -15.82
N GLU A 68 4.47 -3.71 -17.01
CA GLU A 68 4.43 -4.99 -17.74
C GLU A 68 5.01 -6.14 -16.91
N GLU A 69 6.07 -5.90 -16.14
CA GLU A 69 6.72 -6.93 -15.34
C GLU A 69 5.81 -7.40 -14.19
N ALA A 70 5.16 -6.44 -13.51
CA ALA A 70 4.18 -6.74 -12.48
C ALA A 70 3.00 -7.55 -13.05
N VAL A 71 2.51 -7.21 -14.25
CA VAL A 71 1.46 -7.95 -14.95
C VAL A 71 1.92 -9.38 -15.26
N GLN A 72 3.11 -9.55 -15.84
CA GLN A 72 3.64 -10.87 -16.19
C GLN A 72 3.83 -11.77 -14.97
N ARG A 73 4.31 -11.24 -13.85
CA ARG A 73 4.40 -12.00 -12.60
C ARG A 73 3.07 -12.58 -12.15
N VAL A 74 1.99 -11.80 -12.25
CA VAL A 74 0.63 -12.25 -11.88
C VAL A 74 0.13 -13.32 -12.84
N VAL A 75 0.33 -13.11 -14.15
CA VAL A 75 -0.04 -14.07 -15.20
C VAL A 75 0.66 -15.42 -14.96
N HIS A 76 1.98 -15.41 -14.76
CA HIS A 76 2.76 -16.62 -14.48
C HIS A 76 2.56 -17.20 -13.08
N GLY A 77 1.82 -16.53 -12.19
CA GLY A 77 1.52 -17.03 -10.86
C GLY A 77 2.68 -16.89 -9.85
N LEU A 78 3.67 -16.04 -10.12
CA LEU A 78 4.85 -15.83 -9.27
C LEU A 78 4.50 -15.05 -7.99
N ARG A 79 4.72 -15.69 -6.84
CA ARG A 79 4.46 -15.10 -5.52
C ARG A 79 5.67 -14.36 -4.95
N PRO A 80 5.48 -13.30 -4.15
CA PRO A 80 4.21 -12.69 -3.79
C PRO A 80 3.58 -11.91 -4.96
N TYR A 81 2.25 -11.81 -5.02
CA TYR A 81 1.59 -11.04 -6.08
C TYR A 81 1.75 -9.53 -5.84
N PRO A 82 2.19 -8.76 -6.85
CA PRO A 82 2.28 -7.31 -6.74
C PRO A 82 0.89 -6.65 -6.67
N VAL A 83 0.82 -5.44 -6.13
CA VAL A 83 -0.41 -4.64 -6.10
C VAL A 83 -0.57 -3.92 -7.43
N LEU A 84 -1.45 -4.46 -8.29
CA LEU A 84 -1.69 -3.91 -9.62
C LEU A 84 -2.56 -2.65 -9.59
N SER A 85 -2.30 -1.71 -10.51
CA SER A 85 -3.23 -0.64 -10.88
C SER A 85 -4.47 -1.21 -11.59
N ARG A 86 -5.52 -0.40 -11.77
CA ARG A 86 -6.73 -0.87 -12.46
C ARG A 86 -6.45 -1.28 -13.90
N ALA A 87 -5.58 -0.53 -14.60
CA ALA A 87 -5.20 -0.81 -15.98
C ALA A 87 -4.37 -2.11 -16.06
N GLU A 88 -3.37 -2.26 -15.21
CA GLU A 88 -2.58 -3.50 -15.09
C GLU A 88 -3.44 -4.70 -14.73
N ALA A 89 -4.38 -4.56 -13.79
CA ALA A 89 -5.30 -5.63 -13.40
C ALA A 89 -6.22 -6.04 -14.56
N ARG A 90 -6.69 -5.08 -15.37
CA ARG A 90 -7.49 -5.38 -16.56
C ARG A 90 -6.65 -6.11 -17.61
N LEU A 91 -5.41 -5.66 -17.85
CA LEU A 91 -4.48 -6.32 -18.77
C LEU A 91 -4.12 -7.75 -18.32
N ALA A 92 -3.81 -7.94 -17.03
CA ALA A 92 -3.55 -9.26 -16.46
C ALA A 92 -4.77 -10.17 -16.58
N CYS A 93 -5.97 -9.67 -16.29
CA CYS A 93 -7.22 -10.39 -16.46
C CYS A 93 -7.46 -10.82 -17.91
N TYR A 94 -7.18 -9.94 -18.87
CA TYR A 94 -7.24 -10.24 -20.30
C TYR A 94 -6.25 -11.36 -20.68
N ARG A 95 -4.96 -11.18 -20.40
CA ARG A 95 -3.90 -12.18 -20.71
C ARG A 95 -4.21 -13.54 -20.10
N MET A 96 -4.65 -13.57 -18.84
CA MET A 96 -5.02 -14.82 -18.18
C MET A 96 -6.30 -15.46 -18.75
N THR A 97 -7.26 -14.65 -19.22
CA THR A 97 -8.47 -15.17 -19.87
C THR A 97 -8.14 -15.82 -21.21
N VAL A 98 -7.28 -15.18 -22.01
CA VAL A 98 -6.78 -15.75 -23.28
C VAL A 98 -6.00 -17.04 -23.03
N ALA A 99 -5.25 -17.12 -21.93
CA ALA A 99 -4.56 -18.35 -21.51
C ALA A 99 -5.48 -19.43 -20.89
N GLY A 100 -6.82 -19.24 -20.91
CA GLY A 100 -7.78 -20.23 -20.44
C GLY A 100 -7.96 -20.33 -18.92
N HIS A 101 -7.41 -19.39 -18.13
CA HIS A 101 -7.58 -19.44 -16.68
C HIS A 101 -9.03 -19.23 -16.23
N SER A 102 -9.39 -19.90 -15.14
CA SER A 102 -10.72 -19.78 -14.56
C SER A 102 -10.93 -18.41 -13.88
N THR A 103 -12.19 -17.97 -13.79
CA THR A 103 -12.57 -16.72 -13.10
C THR A 103 -12.08 -16.69 -11.65
N ARG A 104 -12.09 -17.84 -10.96
CA ARG A 104 -11.65 -17.95 -9.57
C ARG A 104 -10.14 -17.74 -9.45
N GLU A 105 -9.36 -18.32 -10.34
CA GLU A 105 -7.90 -18.16 -10.35
C GLU A 105 -7.50 -16.73 -10.66
N ILE A 106 -8.10 -16.13 -11.69
CA ILE A 106 -7.83 -14.74 -12.07
C ILE A 106 -8.13 -13.80 -10.91
N ALA A 107 -9.30 -13.95 -10.29
CA ALA A 107 -9.69 -13.16 -9.12
C ALA A 107 -8.67 -13.29 -7.97
N GLY A 108 -8.21 -14.52 -7.70
CA GLY A 108 -7.24 -14.80 -6.65
C GLY A 108 -5.85 -14.23 -6.93
N ARG A 109 -5.35 -14.31 -8.17
CA ARG A 109 -4.00 -13.84 -8.53
C ARG A 109 -3.95 -12.31 -8.70
N VAL A 110 -4.98 -11.73 -9.31
CA VAL A 110 -5.06 -10.28 -9.58
C VAL A 110 -5.49 -9.51 -8.33
N GLY A 111 -6.17 -10.15 -7.38
CA GLY A 111 -6.66 -9.50 -6.15
C GLY A 111 -7.95 -8.70 -6.36
N ILE A 112 -8.85 -9.18 -7.23
CA ILE A 112 -10.14 -8.55 -7.54
C ILE A 112 -11.30 -9.53 -7.31
N ALA A 113 -12.53 -9.01 -7.23
CA ALA A 113 -13.71 -9.84 -7.06
C ALA A 113 -14.06 -10.62 -8.35
N ARG A 114 -14.58 -11.85 -8.21
CA ARG A 114 -15.02 -12.68 -9.35
C ARG A 114 -16.01 -11.96 -10.27
N ARG A 115 -16.96 -11.20 -9.68
CA ARG A 115 -17.93 -10.38 -10.44
C ARG A 115 -17.26 -9.36 -11.36
N THR A 116 -16.10 -8.82 -10.96
CA THR A 116 -15.34 -7.85 -11.74
C THR A 116 -14.71 -8.51 -12.96
N VAL A 117 -14.16 -9.71 -12.78
CA VAL A 117 -13.62 -10.53 -13.88
C VAL A 117 -14.71 -10.84 -14.91
N SER A 118 -15.87 -11.33 -14.46
CA SER A 118 -17.00 -11.62 -15.35
C SER A 118 -17.47 -10.39 -16.12
N ARG A 119 -17.56 -9.23 -15.46
CA ARG A 119 -17.93 -7.97 -16.12
C ARG A 119 -16.90 -7.56 -17.18
N TRP A 120 -15.61 -7.61 -16.87
CA TRP A 120 -14.56 -7.24 -17.83
C TRP A 120 -14.53 -8.17 -19.05
N ARG A 121 -14.76 -9.48 -18.86
CA ARG A 121 -14.91 -10.42 -19.99
C ARG A 121 -16.08 -10.08 -20.90
N ALA A 122 -17.19 -9.59 -20.35
CA ALA A 122 -18.33 -9.15 -21.15
C ALA A 122 -18.06 -7.82 -21.88
N GLU A 123 -17.24 -6.94 -21.30
CA GLU A 123 -16.85 -5.65 -21.89
C GLU A 123 -15.80 -5.78 -23.01
N ASP A 124 -15.02 -6.86 -23.05
CA ASP A 124 -13.96 -7.11 -24.04
C ASP A 124 -14.38 -8.24 -25.03
N PRO A 125 -15.37 -8.01 -25.93
CA PRO A 125 -15.94 -9.05 -26.80
C PRO A 125 -14.97 -9.63 -27.84
N LEU A 126 -13.81 -8.99 -28.07
CA LEU A 126 -12.80 -9.41 -29.06
C LEU A 126 -12.12 -10.77 -28.75
N ILE A 127 -12.38 -11.38 -27.60
CA ILE A 127 -11.83 -12.71 -27.26
C ILE A 127 -12.64 -13.85 -27.93
N TYR A 128 -13.93 -13.65 -28.20
CA TYR A 128 -14.78 -14.74 -28.68
C TYR A 128 -14.60 -15.06 -30.18
N GLU A 129 -14.04 -14.15 -30.97
CA GLU A 129 -13.76 -14.41 -32.39
C GLU A 129 -12.47 -15.22 -32.62
N ALA A 130 -11.57 -15.28 -31.63
CA ALA A 130 -10.25 -15.92 -31.77
C ALA A 130 -10.16 -17.33 -31.18
N VAL A 131 -11.19 -17.78 -30.44
CA VAL A 131 -11.21 -19.11 -29.79
C VAL A 131 -12.09 -20.12 -30.56
N ASP A 132 -12.90 -19.65 -31.51
CA ASP A 132 -13.75 -20.47 -32.40
C ASP A 132 -13.16 -20.68 -33.83
N ARG A 133 -11.84 -20.51 -34.01
CA ARG A 133 -11.10 -20.95 -35.21
C ARG A 133 -9.96 -21.87 -34.83
#